data_AF-A0A258TU18-F1
#
_entry.id   AF-A0A258TU18-F1
#
_cell.length_a   1.000
_cell.length_b   1.000
_cell.length_c   1.000
_cell.angle_alpha   90.00
_cell.angle_beta   90.00
_cell.angle_gamma   90.00
#
_symmetry.space_group_name_H-M   'P 1'
#
loop_
_entity.id
_entity.type
_entity.pdbx_description
1 polymer ?
#
loop_
_entity_poly.entity_id
_entity_poly.type
_entity_poly.pdbx_seq_one_letter_code
_entity_poly.pdbx_strand_id
1 'polypeptide(L)' 'MRTDAEIRLAGMSALIDVLGLVEAERFIAAVSRDRFDYTEWRRQGLPRMGLDELAKSANVLSKQLDQAG' A
#
# COMPACT_ATOMS: atom_id res chain seq x y z
N MET A 1 -7.70 14.80 -2.53
CA MET A 1 -6.58 13.84 -2.41
C MET A 1 -5.96 14.04 -1.03
N ARG A 2 -5.57 12.96 -0.35
CA ARG A 2 -4.83 13.07 0.92
C ARG A 2 -3.44 13.66 0.66
N THR A 3 -2.96 14.46 1.61
CA THR A 3 -1.58 14.96 1.64
C THR A 3 -0.61 13.85 2.00
N ASP A 4 0.66 14.02 1.64
CA ASP A 4 1.71 13.07 2.02
C ASP A 4 1.81 12.89 3.54
N ALA A 5 1.53 13.94 4.31
CA ALA A 5 1.51 13.88 5.77
C ALA A 5 0.38 12.96 6.29
N GLU A 6 -0.83 13.10 5.74
CA GLU A 6 -1.97 12.25 6.08
C GLU A 6 -1.72 10.78 5.67
N ILE A 7 -1.08 10.55 4.52
CA ILE A 7 -0.73 9.19 4.07
C ILE A 7 0.30 8.56 5.02
N ARG A 8 1.34 9.30 5.42
CA ARG A 8 2.35 8.79 6.36
C ARG A 8 1.75 8.48 7.73
N LEU A 9 0.90 9.35 8.25
CA LEU A 9 0.26 9.13 9.56
C LEU A 9 -0.62 7.87 9.54
N ALA A 10 -1.47 7.74 8.52
CA ALA A 10 -2.32 6.56 8.37
C ALA A 10 -1.51 5.27 8.17
N GLY A 11 -0.43 5.33 7.40
CA GLY A 11 0.47 4.20 7.21
C GLY A 11 1.15 3.76 8.51
N MET A 12 1.56 4.71 9.34
CA MET A 12 2.22 4.40 10.61
C MET A 12 1.26 3.76 11.61
N SER A 13 0.02 4.24 11.70
CA SER A 13 -1.03 3.60 12.49
C SER A 13 -1.28 2.16 12.02
N ALA A 14 -1.42 1.94 10.72
CA ALA A 14 -1.65 0.60 10.17
C ALA A 14 -0.48 -0.37 10.46
N LEU A 15 0.76 0.10 10.40
CA LEU A 15 1.94 -0.71 10.75
C LEU A 15 1.95 -1.08 12.23
N ILE A 16 1.64 -0.14 13.14
CA ILE A 16 1.57 -0.40 14.58
C ILE A 16 0.43 -1.37 14.90
N ASP A 17 -0.73 -1.24 14.26
CA ASP A 17 -1.88 -2.12 14.49
C ASP A 17 -1.58 -3.57 14.10
N VAL A 18 -0.78 -3.79 13.05
CA VAL A 18 -0.48 -5.12 12.52
C VAL A 18 0.75 -5.76 13.18
N LEU A 19 1.83 -4.98 13.38
CA LEU A 19 3.13 -5.48 13.84
C LEU A 19 3.36 -5.21 15.34
N GLY A 20 2.59 -4.32 15.93
CA GLY A 20 2.91 -3.73 17.23
C GLY A 20 4.02 -2.68 17.14
N LEU A 21 4.15 -1.88 18.20
CA LEU A 21 5.02 -0.70 18.22
C LEU A 21 6.49 -1.02 17.93
N VAL A 22 7.03 -2.05 18.57
CA VAL A 22 8.48 -2.37 18.48
C VAL A 22 8.85 -2.88 17.09
N GLU A 23 8.03 -3.75 16.49
CA GLU A 23 8.31 -4.29 15.16
C GLU A 23 8.06 -3.25 14.06
N ALA A 24 7.06 -2.38 14.22
CA ALA A 24 6.81 -1.27 13.30
C ALA A 24 8.01 -0.31 13.23
N GLU A 25 8.60 0.06 14.36
CA GLU A 25 9.82 0.88 14.40
C GLU A 25 11.01 0.17 13.73
N ARG A 26 11.20 -1.13 13.99
CA ARG A 26 12.26 -1.92 13.33
C ARG A 26 12.04 -2.01 11.82
N PHE A 27 10.80 -2.12 11.36
CA PHE A 27 10.46 -2.13 9.94
C PHE A 27 10.85 -0.81 9.27
N ILE A 28 10.46 0.34 9.85
CA ILE A 28 10.83 1.66 9.31
C ILE A 28 12.34 1.84 9.28
N ALA A 29 13.04 1.43 10.33
CA ALA A 29 14.50 1.48 10.39
C ALA A 29 15.16 0.60 9.31
N ALA A 30 14.65 -0.61 9.08
CA ALA A 30 15.16 -1.52 8.05
C ALA A 30 14.95 -0.97 6.64
N VAL A 31 13.73 -0.48 6.33
CA VAL A 31 13.38 0.08 5.01
C VAL A 31 14.10 1.41 4.74
N SER A 32 14.48 2.15 5.78
CA SER A 32 15.21 3.41 5.65
C SER A 32 16.73 3.23 5.53
N ARG A 33 17.29 2.17 6.15
CA ARG A 33 18.73 1.87 6.11
C ARG A 33 19.13 1.14 4.85
N ASP A 34 18.36 0.14 4.46
CA ASP A 34 18.57 -0.61 3.24
C ASP A 34 17.70 -0.03 2.14
N ARG A 35 18.23 0.07 0.92
CA ARG A 35 17.44 0.52 -0.23
C ARG A 35 16.40 -0.55 -0.54
N PHE A 36 15.21 -0.42 0.06
CA PHE A 36 14.11 -1.36 -0.16
C PHE A 36 13.82 -1.47 -1.66
N ASP A 37 14.01 -2.66 -2.22
CA ASP A 37 13.76 -2.90 -3.63
C ASP A 37 12.26 -3.06 -3.84
N TYR A 38 11.62 -1.93 -4.11
CA TYR A 38 10.20 -1.88 -4.46
C TYR A 38 9.89 -2.73 -5.71
N THR A 39 10.83 -2.89 -6.64
CA THR A 39 10.61 -3.67 -7.87
C THR A 39 10.53 -5.16 -7.55
N GLU A 40 11.45 -5.66 -6.72
CA GLU A 40 11.43 -7.05 -6.26
C GLU A 40 10.21 -7.34 -5.39
N TRP A 41 9.91 -6.49 -4.41
CA TRP A 41 8.72 -6.65 -3.59
C TRP A 41 7.44 -6.66 -4.45
N ARG A 42 7.33 -5.75 -5.43
CA ARG A 42 6.15 -5.65 -6.30
C ARG A 42 5.92 -6.92 -7.12
N ARG A 43 6.97 -7.63 -7.54
CA ARG A 43 6.85 -8.90 -8.29
C ARG A 43 6.20 -10.01 -7.45
N GLN A 44 6.40 -9.99 -6.14
CA GLN A 44 6.00 -11.08 -5.24
C GLN A 44 4.79 -10.73 -4.36
N GLY A 45 4.64 -9.45 -4.00
CA GLY A 45 3.68 -8.97 -3.01
C GLY A 45 2.35 -8.46 -3.58
N LEU A 46 2.27 -8.17 -4.88
CA LEU A 46 0.98 -7.92 -5.52
C LEU A 46 0.26 -9.25 -5.79
N PRO A 47 -1.08 -9.31 -5.66
CA PRO A 47 -1.85 -10.43 -6.17
C PRO A 47 -1.43 -10.69 -7.62
N ARG A 48 -1.19 -11.95 -7.97
CA ARG A 48 -0.95 -12.38 -9.36
C ARG A 48 -2.23 -12.29 -10.19
N MET A 49 -2.85 -11.11 -10.23
CA MET A 49 -3.86 -10.83 -11.23
C MET A 49 -3.16 -10.25 -12.45
N GLY A 50 -3.58 -10.66 -13.65
CA GLY A 50 -3.04 -10.07 -14.87
C GLY A 50 -3.26 -8.56 -14.88
N LEU A 51 -2.37 -7.79 -15.50
CA LEU A 51 -2.55 -6.34 -15.67
C LEU A 51 -3.93 -6.00 -16.24
N ASP A 52 -4.45 -6.83 -17.14
CA ASP A 52 -5.79 -6.69 -17.73
C ASP A 52 -6.93 -6.90 -16.72
N GLU A 53 -6.79 -7.86 -15.81
CA GLU A 53 -7.77 -8.10 -14.75
C GLU A 53 -7.74 -6.96 -13.72
N LEU A 54 -6.55 -6.46 -13.40
CA LEU A 54 -6.38 -5.30 -12.51
C LEU A 54 -7.03 -4.06 -13.13
N ALA A 55 -6.76 -3.79 -14.40
CA ALA A 55 -7.34 -2.68 -15.14
C ALA A 55 -8.87 -2.81 -15.23
N LYS A 56 -9.40 -4.01 -15.51
CA LYS A 56 -10.85 -4.27 -15.47
C LYS A 56 -11.44 -3.98 -14.10
N SER A 57 -10.81 -4.48 -13.03
CA SER A 57 -11.31 -4.32 -11.66
C SER A 57 -11.31 -2.85 -11.23
N ALA A 58 -10.25 -2.11 -11.57
CA ALA A 58 -10.16 -0.68 -11.32
C ALA A 58 -11.26 0.11 -12.07
N ASN A 59 -11.52 -0.22 -13.34
CA ASN A 59 -12.57 0.42 -14.13
C ASN A 59 -13.98 0.12 -13.60
N VAL A 60 -14.23 -1.10 -13.09
CA VAL A 60 -15.50 -1.45 -12.45
C VAL A 60 -15.70 -0.64 -11.17
N LEU A 61 -14.68 -0.57 -10.32
CA LEU A 61 -14.73 0.20 -9.07
C LEU A 61 -14.96 1.69 -9.34
N SER A 62 -14.28 2.28 -10.34
CA SER A 62 -14.47 3.69 -10.73
C SER A 62 -15.93 3.97 -11.09
N LYS A 63 -16.53 3.13 -11.94
CA LYS A 63 -17.94 3.28 -12.35
C LYS A 63 -18.92 3.16 -11.18
N GLN A 64 -18.63 2.28 -10.22
CA GLN A 64 -19.46 2.12 -9.02
C GLN A 64 -19.40 3.35 -8.12
N LEU A 65 -18.21 3.96 -7.98
CA LEU A 65 -18.05 5.20 -7.22
C LEU A 65 -18.75 6.38 -7.92
N ASP A 66 -18.71 6.44 -9.24
CA ASP A 66 -19.40 7.48 -10.04
C ASP A 66 -20.93 7.35 -9.99
N GLN A 67 -21.46 6.14 -9.78
CA GLN A 67 -22.91 5.86 -9.69
C GLN A 67 -23.47 6.00 -8.27
N ALA A 68 -22.60 6.06 -7.26
CA ALA A 68 -22.97 6.18 -5.85
C ALA A 68 -22.95 7.62 -5.32
N GLY A 69 -22.58 8.60 -6.16
CA GLY A 69 -22.64 10.04 -5.89
C GLY A 69 -23.72 10.73 -6.70
#